data_AF-A0A7S3RMQ5-F1
#
_entry.id   AF-A0A7S3RMQ5-F1
#
_cell.length_a   1.000
_cell.length_b   1.000
_cell.length_c   1.000
_cell.angle_alpha   90.00
_cell.angle_beta   90.00
_cell.angle_gamma   90.00
#
_symmetry.space_group_name_H-M   'P 1'
#
loop_
_entity.id
_entity.type
_entity.pdbx_description
1 polymer ?
#
loop_
_entity_poly.entity_id
_entity_poly.type
_entity_poly.pdbx_seq_one_letter_code
_entity_poly.pdbx_strand_id
1 'polypeptide(L)'
;ATFKGCYDLVNMKSIIWKGEEMGAKFEITDDIPEGMEDLVAEYRAKLVEAAVEQDEEVLETYLETGEEPDVDTLKKCIRKGTLSFEMVPVLCGTAFKNKGVQPLLDAVVDYLPAPTDLVEVKGKNPKDEEEEFTRKCSSEEKFSGLAFKVATDPYIGTLTFFRIYSGKVKAGEMMFNPRTRAKERLGRMVLMHSNKREEIKEASAGDVIALVGLKNTTTGDTLS
;
A
#
# COMPACT_ATOMS: atom_id res chain seq x y z
N ALA A 1 9.33 27.85 16.16
CA ALA A 1 8.55 26.60 16.00
C ALA A 1 9.28 25.47 16.72
N THR A 2 8.60 24.71 17.58
CA THR A 2 9.22 23.76 18.54
C THR A 2 9.50 22.36 17.98
N PHE A 3 8.77 21.91 16.95
CA PHE A 3 8.95 20.56 16.37
C PHE A 3 10.19 20.48 15.45
N LYS A 4 11.19 19.70 15.86
CA LYS A 4 12.47 19.53 15.16
C LYS A 4 12.58 18.21 14.40
N GLY A 5 11.93 17.16 14.88
CA GLY A 5 12.05 15.81 14.35
C GLY A 5 11.21 14.79 15.10
N CYS A 6 11.46 13.51 14.82
CA CYS A 6 10.77 12.36 15.38
C CYS A 6 11.79 11.41 16.03
N TYR A 7 11.38 10.65 17.04
CA TYR A 7 12.17 9.54 17.55
C TYR A 7 11.58 8.23 17.03
N ASP A 8 12.38 7.47 16.30
CA ASP A 8 12.03 6.15 15.80
C ASP A 8 12.21 5.12 16.92
N LEU A 9 11.09 4.67 17.48
CA LEU A 9 11.08 3.68 18.55
C LEU A 9 11.45 2.28 18.07
N VAL A 10 11.39 1.96 16.78
CA VAL A 10 11.77 0.65 16.24
C VAL A 10 13.29 0.54 16.21
N ASN A 11 13.95 1.56 15.64
CA ASN A 11 15.41 1.62 15.49
C ASN A 11 16.12 2.26 16.70
N MET A 12 15.38 2.87 17.62
CA MET A 12 15.88 3.64 18.76
C MET A 12 16.80 4.79 18.32
N LYS A 13 16.34 5.59 17.35
CA LYS A 13 17.11 6.71 16.77
C LYS A 13 16.30 8.00 16.71
N SER A 14 16.95 9.11 16.98
CA SER A 14 16.45 10.46 16.66
C SER A 14 16.60 10.76 15.18
N ILE A 15 15.54 11.24 14.53
CA ILE A 15 15.55 11.72 13.16
C ILE A 15 15.27 13.23 13.17
N ILE A 16 16.28 14.04 12.90
CA ILE A 16 16.23 15.50 13.05
C ILE A 16 16.43 16.19 11.71
N TRP A 17 15.44 16.96 11.26
CA TRP A 17 15.54 17.73 10.02
C TRP A 17 16.16 19.10 10.26
N LYS A 18 17.25 19.38 9.52
CA LYS A 18 17.96 20.66 9.52
C LYS A 18 17.47 21.54 8.36
N GLY A 19 17.18 22.81 8.65
CA GLY A 19 16.87 23.83 7.64
C GLY A 19 15.52 23.69 6.94
N GLU A 20 15.38 24.38 5.80
CA GLU A 20 14.17 24.47 4.97
C GLU A 20 14.28 23.68 3.65
N GLU A 21 15.28 22.80 3.51
CA GLU A 21 15.60 22.07 2.27
C GLU A 21 14.61 20.93 1.97
N MET A 22 13.30 21.22 1.97
CA MET A 22 12.19 20.31 1.62
C MET A 22 12.31 18.91 2.22
N GLY A 23 12.94 18.78 3.39
CA GLY A 23 13.13 17.52 4.09
C GLY A 23 14.18 16.57 3.50
N ALA A 24 15.00 17.02 2.53
CA ALA A 24 16.00 16.19 1.85
C ALA A 24 17.21 15.86 2.73
N LYS A 25 17.52 16.69 3.73
CA LYS A 25 18.60 16.44 4.68
C LYS A 25 18.05 16.31 6.10
N PHE A 26 18.36 15.19 6.72
CA PHE A 26 18.14 14.93 8.13
C PHE A 26 19.35 14.24 8.72
N GLU A 27 19.49 14.39 10.02
CA GLU A 27 20.51 13.73 10.82
C GLU A 27 19.83 12.62 11.60
N ILE A 28 20.45 11.43 11.58
CA ILE A 28 20.08 10.32 12.45
C ILE A 28 21.10 10.30 13.59
N THR A 29 20.62 10.32 14.84
CA THR A 29 21.49 10.19 16.03
C THR A 29 20.93 9.17 17.00
N ASP A 30 21.79 8.70 17.89
CA ASP A 30 21.43 7.76 18.96
C ASP A 30 20.87 8.49 20.19
N ASP A 31 20.92 9.82 20.18
CA ASP A 31 20.51 10.65 21.29
C ASP A 31 18.99 10.61 21.46
N ILE A 32 18.54 10.39 22.69
CA ILE A 32 17.14 10.60 23.06
C ILE A 32 16.92 12.11 23.20
N PRO A 33 15.79 12.66 22.70
CA PRO A 33 15.45 14.06 22.93
C PRO A 33 15.39 14.37 24.44
N GLU A 34 16.01 15.48 24.85
CA GLU A 34 16.10 15.89 26.25
C GLU A 34 14.74 15.93 26.93
N GLY A 35 14.61 15.23 28.06
CA GLY A 35 13.38 15.17 28.85
C GLY A 35 12.32 14.23 28.28
N MET A 36 12.67 13.37 27.31
CA MET A 36 11.79 12.35 26.74
C MET A 36 12.21 10.92 27.06
N GLU A 37 13.21 10.72 27.93
CA GLU A 37 13.74 9.40 28.29
C GLU A 37 12.64 8.47 28.83
N ASP A 38 11.86 8.95 29.78
CA ASP A 38 10.75 8.18 30.37
C ASP A 38 9.66 7.87 29.35
N LEU A 39 9.33 8.84 28.48
CA LEU A 39 8.35 8.66 27.41
C LEU A 39 8.82 7.63 26.37
N VAL A 40 10.10 7.70 25.96
CA VAL A 40 10.68 6.76 25.01
C VAL A 40 10.67 5.35 25.58
N ALA A 41 11.06 5.18 26.85
CA ALA A 41 11.01 3.88 27.52
C ALA A 41 9.57 3.33 27.60
N GLU A 42 8.60 4.16 28.01
CA GLU A 42 7.19 3.78 28.10
C GLU A 42 6.62 3.33 26.75
N TYR A 43 6.82 4.12 25.70
CA TYR A 43 6.26 3.80 24.38
C TYR A 43 7.04 2.71 23.64
N ARG A 44 8.34 2.53 23.90
CA ARG A 44 9.11 1.38 23.42
C ARG A 44 8.57 0.09 24.02
N ALA A 45 8.34 0.05 25.33
CA ALA A 45 7.76 -1.12 25.98
C ALA A 45 6.39 -1.47 25.39
N LYS A 46 5.48 -0.50 25.27
CA LYS A 46 4.16 -0.69 24.64
C LYS A 46 4.26 -1.18 23.20
N LEU A 47 5.20 -0.64 22.42
CA LEU A 47 5.42 -1.07 21.04
C LEU A 47 5.89 -2.52 20.98
N VAL A 48 6.88 -2.89 21.80
CA VAL A 48 7.44 -4.24 21.83
C VAL A 48 6.38 -5.23 22.29
N GLU A 49 5.70 -4.98 23.40
CA GLU A 49 4.62 -5.83 23.93
C GLU A 49 3.55 -6.09 22.86
N ALA A 50 2.99 -5.02 22.27
CA ALA A 50 1.95 -5.15 21.27
C ALA A 50 2.44 -5.87 20.00
N ALA A 51 3.71 -5.71 19.64
CA ALA A 51 4.29 -6.36 18.47
C ALA A 51 4.53 -7.86 18.73
N VAL A 52 5.19 -8.24 19.83
CA VAL A 52 5.49 -9.65 20.09
C VAL A 52 4.23 -10.49 20.28
N GLU A 53 3.12 -9.91 20.78
CA GLU A 53 1.82 -10.57 20.83
C GLU A 53 1.31 -11.07 19.46
N GLN A 54 1.82 -10.51 18.36
CA GLN A 54 1.44 -10.91 17.01
C GLN A 54 2.11 -12.23 16.57
N ASP A 55 3.13 -12.71 17.31
CA ASP A 55 3.87 -13.92 16.96
C ASP A 55 4.20 -14.80 18.18
N GLU A 56 3.58 -15.98 18.24
CA GLU A 56 3.66 -16.88 19.40
C GLU A 56 5.10 -17.24 19.78
N GLU A 57 5.96 -17.52 18.81
CA GLU A 57 7.37 -17.90 19.07
C GLU A 57 8.17 -16.72 19.65
N VAL A 58 7.91 -15.51 19.14
CA VAL A 58 8.57 -14.29 19.62
C VAL A 58 8.05 -13.91 21.02
N LEU A 59 6.74 -14.05 21.26
CA LEU A 59 6.13 -13.81 22.57
C LEU A 59 6.69 -14.75 23.63
N GLU A 60 6.77 -16.06 23.34
CA GLU A 60 7.32 -17.05 24.27
C GLU A 60 8.76 -16.70 24.63
N THR A 61 9.60 -16.42 23.63
CA THR A 61 11.00 -16.01 23.83
C THR A 61 11.08 -14.76 24.71
N TYR A 62 10.27 -13.74 24.43
CA TYR A 62 10.25 -12.49 25.19
C TYR A 62 9.85 -12.70 26.66
N LEU A 63 8.86 -13.55 26.93
CA LEU A 63 8.41 -13.86 28.29
C LEU A 63 9.44 -14.68 29.10
N GLU A 64 10.18 -15.56 28.43
CA GLU A 64 11.20 -16.40 29.08
C GLU A 64 12.49 -15.64 29.38
N THR A 65 13.00 -14.86 28.42
CA THR A 65 14.31 -14.21 28.52
C THR A 65 14.23 -12.77 29.00
N GLY A 66 13.10 -12.10 28.76
CA GLY A 66 12.96 -10.65 28.91
C GLY A 66 13.73 -9.84 27.85
N GLU A 67 14.34 -10.51 26.85
CA GLU A 67 15.11 -9.85 25.80
C GLU A 67 14.19 -9.36 24.68
N GLU A 68 14.33 -8.08 24.29
CA GLU A 68 13.58 -7.54 23.16
C GLU A 68 14.03 -8.18 21.83
N PRO A 69 13.11 -8.40 20.87
CA PRO A 69 13.48 -8.88 19.55
C PRO A 69 14.37 -7.87 18.81
N ASP A 70 15.20 -8.37 17.91
CA ASP A 70 15.93 -7.52 16.98
C ASP A 70 14.99 -6.70 16.08
N VAL A 71 15.52 -5.67 15.43
CA VAL A 71 14.75 -4.72 14.60
C VAL A 71 13.98 -5.43 13.48
N ASP A 72 14.58 -6.41 12.80
CA ASP A 72 13.94 -7.09 11.67
C ASP A 72 12.80 -7.98 12.16
N THR A 73 13.00 -8.69 13.26
CA THR A 73 11.98 -9.50 13.93
C THR A 73 10.83 -8.62 14.44
N LEU A 74 11.14 -7.47 15.07
CA LEU A 74 10.14 -6.51 15.51
C LEU A 74 9.32 -5.96 14.34
N LYS A 75 9.97 -5.60 13.23
CA LYS A 75 9.28 -5.15 12.00
C LYS A 75 8.35 -6.20 11.42
N LYS A 76 8.75 -7.48 11.41
CA LYS A 76 7.88 -8.59 10.96
C LYS A 76 6.64 -8.72 11.83
N CYS A 77 6.80 -8.60 13.14
CA CYS A 77 5.69 -8.65 14.10
C CYS A 77 4.71 -7.48 13.88
N ILE A 78 5.23 -6.25 13.75
CA ILE A 78 4.42 -5.07 13.43
C ILE A 78 3.68 -5.25 12.10
N ARG A 79 4.37 -5.76 11.07
CA ARG A 79 3.75 -6.05 9.77
C ARG A 79 2.63 -7.05 9.91
N LYS A 80 2.85 -8.16 10.64
CA LYS A 80 1.84 -9.21 10.84
C LYS A 80 0.57 -8.65 11.48
N GLY A 81 0.71 -7.86 12.57
CA GLY A 81 -0.43 -7.17 13.19
C GLY A 81 -1.08 -6.12 12.31
N THR A 82 -0.32 -5.45 11.45
CA THR A 82 -0.85 -4.48 10.48
C THR A 82 -1.69 -5.16 9.40
N LEU A 83 -1.23 -6.31 8.90
CA LEU A 83 -1.93 -7.07 7.86
C LEU A 83 -3.20 -7.77 8.37
N SER A 84 -3.21 -8.18 9.64
CA SER A 84 -4.39 -8.77 10.30
C SER A 84 -5.38 -7.72 10.82
N PHE A 85 -5.05 -6.42 10.76
CA PHE A 85 -5.79 -5.32 11.40
C PHE A 85 -5.86 -5.39 12.94
N GLU A 86 -5.00 -6.18 13.59
CA GLU A 86 -4.90 -6.23 15.05
C GLU A 86 -4.08 -5.06 15.60
N MET A 87 -3.19 -4.49 14.78
CA MET A 87 -2.36 -3.34 15.10
C MET A 87 -2.45 -2.26 14.00
N VAL A 88 -2.43 -0.99 14.39
CA VAL A 88 -2.28 0.14 13.47
C VAL A 88 -1.05 0.96 13.88
N PRO A 89 0.06 0.88 13.12
CA PRO A 89 1.25 1.68 13.42
C PRO A 89 0.95 3.17 13.34
N VAL A 90 1.28 3.90 14.42
CA VAL A 90 1.09 5.35 14.49
C VAL A 90 2.44 6.04 14.36
N LEU A 91 2.57 6.90 13.35
CA LEU A 91 3.75 7.72 13.12
C LEU A 91 3.41 9.20 13.30
N CYS A 92 4.42 10.01 13.60
CA CYS A 92 4.27 11.45 13.75
C CYS A 92 5.11 12.23 12.74
N GLY A 93 4.63 13.42 12.38
CA GLY A 93 5.29 14.30 11.43
C GLY A 93 4.45 15.51 11.06
N THR A 94 4.99 16.33 10.17
CA THR A 94 4.34 17.51 9.60
C THR A 94 4.72 17.65 8.12
N ALA A 95 3.75 17.33 7.25
CA ALA A 95 3.92 17.49 5.81
C ALA A 95 4.18 18.96 5.43
N PHE A 96 3.47 19.89 6.08
CA PHE A 96 3.61 21.32 5.82
C PHE A 96 5.05 21.85 6.05
N LYS A 97 5.79 21.27 7.01
CA LYS A 97 7.19 21.64 7.28
C LYS A 97 8.20 20.65 6.72
N ASN A 98 7.75 19.67 5.93
CA ASN A 98 8.57 18.63 5.31
C ASN A 98 9.39 17.78 6.30
N LYS A 99 8.79 17.42 7.45
CA LYS A 99 9.44 16.60 8.48
C LYS A 99 8.58 15.39 8.82
N GLY A 100 9.10 14.17 8.66
CA GLY A 100 8.41 12.94 9.06
C GLY A 100 7.58 12.25 7.96
N VAL A 101 7.44 12.83 6.77
CA VAL A 101 6.79 12.13 5.63
C VAL A 101 7.70 11.03 5.09
N GLN A 102 9.01 11.20 5.20
CA GLN A 102 10.02 10.25 4.75
C GLN A 102 9.93 8.92 5.51
N PRO A 103 10.01 8.87 6.85
CA PRO A 103 9.82 7.61 7.59
C PRO A 103 8.39 7.04 7.45
N LEU A 104 7.39 7.87 7.14
CA LEU A 104 6.06 7.37 6.79
C LEU A 104 6.09 6.56 5.49
N LEU A 105 6.86 6.98 4.48
CA LEU A 105 7.03 6.21 3.24
C LEU A 105 7.78 4.90 3.50
N ASP A 106 8.78 4.90 4.39
CA ASP A 106 9.48 3.68 4.79
C ASP A 106 8.52 2.71 5.49
N ALA A 107 7.69 3.20 6.41
CA ALA A 107 6.68 2.41 7.10
C ALA A 107 5.61 1.84 6.15
N VAL A 108 5.27 2.54 5.06
CA VAL A 108 4.39 2.01 4.01
C VAL A 108 5.01 0.77 3.37
N VAL A 109 6.31 0.80 3.08
CA VAL A 109 7.03 -0.35 2.51
C VAL A 109 7.13 -1.48 3.52
N ASP A 110 7.51 -1.16 4.76
CA ASP A 110 7.77 -2.16 5.80
C ASP A 110 6.48 -2.86 6.28
N TYR A 111 5.36 -2.13 6.39
CA TYR A 111 4.19 -2.62 7.13
C TYR A 111 2.91 -2.80 6.29
N LEU A 112 2.74 -2.10 5.15
CA LEU A 112 1.52 -2.24 4.34
C LEU A 112 1.59 -3.41 3.35
N PRO A 113 0.43 -3.98 2.94
CA PRO A 113 0.40 -5.15 2.07
C PRO A 113 0.90 -4.85 0.66
N ALA A 114 1.66 -5.80 0.11
CA ALA A 114 1.83 -5.93 -1.32
C ALA A 114 0.57 -6.56 -1.96
N PRO A 115 0.35 -6.44 -3.29
CA PRO A 115 -0.76 -7.12 -3.96
C PRO A 115 -0.82 -8.64 -3.72
N THR A 116 0.34 -9.26 -3.48
CA THR A 116 0.48 -10.70 -3.20
C THR A 116 0.12 -11.09 -1.77
N ASP A 117 0.08 -10.13 -0.84
CA ASP A 117 -0.30 -10.38 0.56
C ASP A 117 -1.83 -10.40 0.75
N LEU A 118 -2.56 -9.96 -0.28
CA LEU A 118 -4.02 -9.91 -0.25
C LEU A 118 -4.61 -11.31 -0.52
N VAL A 119 -5.71 -11.59 0.17
CA VAL A 119 -6.53 -12.78 -0.11
C VAL A 119 -7.07 -12.74 -1.55
N GLU A 120 -7.37 -13.92 -2.08
CA GLU A 120 -7.93 -14.05 -3.42
C GLU A 120 -9.25 -13.26 -3.55
N VAL A 121 -9.41 -12.58 -4.68
CA VAL A 121 -10.58 -11.77 -4.94
C VAL A 121 -11.73 -12.68 -5.31
N LYS A 122 -12.85 -12.55 -4.58
CA LYS A 122 -14.07 -13.30 -4.85
C LYS A 122 -14.94 -12.58 -5.87
N GLY A 123 -15.54 -13.33 -6.78
CA GLY A 123 -16.52 -12.85 -7.74
C GLY A 123 -17.62 -13.88 -7.98
N LYS A 124 -18.69 -13.46 -8.66
CA LYS A 124 -19.85 -14.30 -8.99
C LYS A 124 -19.93 -14.55 -10.47
N ASN A 125 -20.29 -15.78 -10.88
CA ASN A 125 -20.48 -16.10 -12.28
C ASN A 125 -21.62 -15.23 -12.88
N PRO A 126 -21.37 -14.47 -13.96
CA PRO A 126 -22.41 -13.64 -14.58
C PRO A 126 -23.63 -14.41 -15.13
N LYS A 127 -23.53 -15.74 -15.25
CA LYS A 127 -24.61 -16.65 -15.67
C LYS A 127 -25.31 -17.33 -14.50
N ASP A 128 -24.65 -17.44 -13.35
CA ASP A 128 -25.15 -18.12 -12.15
C ASP A 128 -24.59 -17.42 -10.91
N GLU A 129 -25.41 -16.60 -10.25
CA GLU A 129 -24.95 -15.77 -9.13
C GLU A 129 -24.67 -16.55 -7.84
N GLU A 130 -25.04 -17.83 -7.79
CA GLU A 130 -24.74 -18.76 -6.68
C GLU A 130 -23.35 -19.40 -6.83
N GLU A 131 -22.77 -19.37 -8.05
CA GLU A 131 -21.44 -19.88 -8.30
C GLU A 131 -20.38 -18.80 -8.02
N GLU A 132 -19.65 -18.97 -6.92
CA GLU A 132 -18.50 -18.13 -6.58
C GLU A 132 -17.23 -18.61 -7.27
N PHE A 133 -16.43 -17.67 -7.76
CA PHE A 133 -15.07 -17.93 -8.20
C PHE A 133 -14.09 -17.05 -7.44
N THR A 134 -12.87 -17.55 -7.26
CA THR A 134 -11.76 -16.76 -6.77
C THR A 134 -10.79 -16.41 -7.90
N ARG A 135 -10.06 -15.32 -7.71
CA ARG A 135 -8.96 -14.91 -8.57
C ARG A 135 -7.74 -14.61 -7.71
N LYS A 136 -6.67 -15.37 -7.90
CA LYS A 136 -5.38 -15.09 -7.29
C LYS A 136 -4.74 -13.89 -7.98
N CYS A 137 -4.01 -13.09 -7.21
CA CYS A 137 -3.13 -12.06 -7.76
C CYS A 137 -1.93 -12.71 -8.45
N SER A 138 -2.14 -13.20 -9.66
CA SER A 138 -1.13 -13.82 -10.51
C SER A 138 -1.33 -13.40 -11.96
N SER A 139 -0.20 -13.21 -12.65
CA SER A 139 -0.18 -12.84 -14.05
C SER A 139 -0.50 -14.00 -15.00
N GLU A 140 -0.51 -15.23 -14.49
CA GLU A 140 -0.87 -16.45 -15.23
C GLU A 140 -2.37 -16.78 -15.16
N GLU A 141 -3.11 -16.11 -14.27
CA GLU A 141 -4.54 -16.28 -14.16
C GLU A 141 -5.32 -15.62 -15.30
N LYS A 142 -6.62 -15.94 -15.40
CA LYS A 142 -7.52 -15.24 -16.31
C LYS A 142 -7.59 -13.76 -15.92
N PHE A 143 -7.61 -12.89 -16.92
CA PHE A 143 -7.70 -11.46 -16.68
C PHE A 143 -8.96 -11.10 -15.88
N SER A 144 -8.77 -10.27 -14.85
CA SER A 144 -9.86 -9.61 -14.18
C SER A 144 -9.40 -8.30 -13.57
N GLY A 145 -10.27 -7.32 -13.57
CA GLY A 145 -10.05 -6.08 -12.84
C GLY A 145 -11.31 -5.25 -12.69
N LEU A 146 -11.18 -4.14 -11.98
CA LEU A 146 -12.29 -3.28 -11.58
C LEU A 146 -12.01 -1.83 -11.96
N ALA A 147 -12.98 -1.22 -12.64
CA ALA A 147 -13.02 0.21 -12.88
C ALA A 147 -13.46 0.91 -11.59
N PHE A 148 -12.60 1.72 -10.97
CA PHE A 148 -12.92 2.39 -9.69
C PHE A 148 -13.15 3.89 -9.85
N LYS A 149 -12.67 4.51 -10.95
CA LYS A 149 -12.91 5.93 -11.20
C LYS A 149 -13.01 6.21 -12.70
N VAL A 150 -14.05 6.94 -13.10
CA VAL A 150 -14.13 7.55 -14.42
C VAL A 150 -13.88 9.06 -14.28
N ALA A 151 -12.99 9.59 -15.12
CA ALA A 151 -12.65 10.99 -15.21
C ALA A 151 -12.61 11.44 -16.67
N THR A 152 -12.80 12.73 -16.92
CA THR A 152 -12.66 13.30 -18.27
C THR A 152 -11.40 14.13 -18.32
N ASP A 153 -10.53 13.81 -19.28
CA ASP A 153 -9.34 14.61 -19.59
C ASP A 153 -9.59 15.44 -20.86
N PRO A 154 -9.29 16.75 -20.86
CA PRO A 154 -9.54 17.62 -22.02
C PRO A 154 -8.81 17.20 -23.31
N TYR A 155 -7.69 16.48 -23.21
CA TYR A 155 -6.82 16.17 -24.35
C TYR A 155 -6.99 14.74 -24.86
N ILE A 156 -7.23 13.78 -23.97
CA ILE A 156 -7.30 12.35 -24.31
C ILE A 156 -8.69 11.75 -24.11
N GLY A 157 -9.67 12.52 -23.64
CA GLY A 157 -11.06 12.09 -23.46
C GLY A 157 -11.30 11.36 -22.15
N THR A 158 -12.23 10.41 -22.16
CA THR A 158 -12.61 9.67 -20.95
C THR A 158 -11.50 8.72 -20.51
N LEU A 159 -11.11 8.84 -19.24
CA LEU A 159 -10.17 7.98 -18.53
C LEU A 159 -10.93 7.12 -17.52
N THR A 160 -10.79 5.81 -17.65
CA THR A 160 -11.28 4.85 -16.67
C THR A 160 -10.09 4.27 -15.91
N PHE A 161 -9.93 4.69 -14.65
CA PHE A 161 -8.94 4.11 -13.75
C PHE A 161 -9.39 2.72 -13.33
N PHE A 162 -8.45 1.79 -13.44
CA PHE A 162 -8.72 0.38 -13.42
C PHE A 162 -7.64 -0.33 -12.60
N ARG A 163 -8.07 -1.16 -11.64
CA ARG A 163 -7.18 -2.05 -10.87
C ARG A 163 -7.24 -3.44 -11.48
N ILE A 164 -6.08 -3.98 -11.85
CA ILE A 164 -5.97 -5.36 -12.30
C ILE A 164 -5.79 -6.26 -11.07
N TYR A 165 -6.67 -7.24 -10.91
CA TYR A 165 -6.62 -8.21 -9.83
C TYR A 165 -5.93 -9.51 -10.27
N SER A 166 -6.13 -9.94 -11.51
CA SER A 166 -5.53 -11.17 -12.03
C SER A 166 -5.24 -11.07 -13.52
N GLY A 167 -4.33 -11.93 -14.00
CA GLY A 167 -3.93 -12.03 -15.40
C GLY A 167 -3.08 -10.87 -15.92
N LYS A 168 -3.08 -10.74 -17.25
CA LYS A 168 -2.40 -9.67 -17.99
C LYS A 168 -3.35 -9.13 -19.06
N VAL A 169 -3.11 -7.89 -19.47
CA VAL A 169 -3.82 -7.26 -20.58
C VAL A 169 -2.86 -6.51 -21.47
N LYS A 170 -3.13 -6.54 -22.78
CA LYS A 170 -2.36 -5.81 -23.78
C LYS A 170 -3.22 -4.83 -24.56
N ALA A 171 -2.58 -3.74 -24.98
CA ALA A 171 -3.21 -2.74 -25.84
C ALA A 171 -3.77 -3.40 -27.12
N GLY A 172 -5.04 -3.14 -27.40
CA GLY A 172 -5.77 -3.68 -28.55
C GLY A 172 -6.64 -4.90 -28.28
N GLU A 173 -6.52 -5.53 -27.10
CA GLU A 173 -7.32 -6.71 -26.71
C GLU A 173 -8.79 -6.38 -26.46
N MET A 174 -9.65 -7.39 -26.57
CA MET A 174 -11.08 -7.27 -26.28
C MET A 174 -11.34 -7.77 -24.87
N MET A 175 -11.98 -6.94 -24.05
CA MET A 175 -12.43 -7.33 -22.71
C MET A 175 -13.95 -7.43 -22.71
N PHE A 176 -14.47 -8.29 -21.84
CA PHE A 176 -15.90 -8.43 -21.60
C PHE A 176 -16.28 -7.67 -20.33
N ASN A 177 -17.35 -6.87 -20.41
CA ASN A 177 -17.99 -6.24 -19.27
C ASN A 177 -19.23 -7.09 -18.88
N PRO A 178 -19.19 -7.82 -17.75
CA PRO A 178 -20.29 -8.68 -17.34
C PRO A 178 -21.61 -7.94 -17.07
N ARG A 179 -21.54 -6.70 -16.56
CA ARG A 179 -22.72 -5.89 -16.22
C ARG A 179 -23.49 -5.50 -17.48
N THR A 180 -22.78 -5.03 -18.51
CA THR A 180 -23.41 -4.62 -19.78
C THR A 180 -23.55 -5.76 -20.77
N ARG A 181 -22.93 -6.91 -20.51
CA ARG A 181 -22.81 -8.07 -21.41
C ARG A 181 -22.22 -7.69 -22.79
N ALA A 182 -21.44 -6.61 -22.83
CA ALA A 182 -20.81 -6.11 -24.04
C ALA A 182 -19.30 -6.37 -24.01
N LYS A 183 -18.69 -6.49 -25.19
CA LYS A 183 -17.24 -6.48 -25.32
C LYS A 183 -16.77 -5.07 -25.64
N GLU A 184 -15.71 -4.62 -24.97
CA GLU A 184 -15.05 -3.36 -25.25
C GLU A 184 -13.61 -3.61 -25.69
N ARG A 185 -13.19 -2.90 -26.74
CA ARG A 185 -11.80 -2.96 -27.19
C ARG A 185 -10.97 -2.02 -26.35
N LEU A 186 -9.94 -2.55 -25.72
CA LEU A 186 -8.97 -1.77 -25.00
C LEU A 186 -8.06 -1.06 -26.01
N GLY A 187 -8.15 0.26 -26.06
CA GLY A 187 -7.34 1.10 -26.94
C GLY A 187 -5.98 1.38 -26.32
N ARG A 188 -5.84 2.60 -25.79
CA ARG A 188 -4.61 3.08 -25.14
C ARG A 188 -4.69 2.88 -23.64
N MET A 189 -3.57 2.49 -23.04
CA MET A 189 -3.38 2.40 -21.60
C MET A 189 -2.31 3.38 -21.18
N VAL A 190 -2.54 4.07 -20.07
CA VAL A 190 -1.58 5.04 -19.54
C VAL A 190 -1.38 4.84 -18.04
N LEU A 191 -0.13 4.97 -17.60
CA LEU A 191 0.22 5.20 -16.21
C LEU A 191 0.22 6.70 -15.95
N MET A 192 -0.52 7.09 -14.91
CA MET A 192 -0.60 8.47 -14.46
C MET A 192 0.46 8.68 -13.38
N HIS A 193 1.56 9.34 -13.74
CA HIS A 193 2.60 9.75 -12.80
C HIS A 193 2.30 11.14 -12.24
N SER A 194 3.06 11.57 -11.23
CA SER A 194 2.85 12.87 -10.56
C SER A 194 2.90 14.08 -11.49
N ASN A 195 3.73 14.04 -12.54
CA ASN A 195 3.95 15.16 -13.46
C ASN A 195 3.88 14.79 -14.95
N LYS A 196 3.69 13.52 -15.28
CA LYS A 196 3.69 13.03 -16.66
C LYS A 196 2.74 11.85 -16.83
N ARG A 197 2.45 11.54 -18.08
CA ARG A 197 1.69 10.37 -18.48
C ARG A 197 2.61 9.47 -19.27
N GLU A 198 2.57 8.18 -19.00
CA GLU A 198 3.35 7.19 -19.70
C GLU A 198 2.42 6.21 -20.40
N GLU A 199 2.55 6.09 -21.71
CA GLU A 199 1.77 5.12 -22.48
C GLU A 199 2.41 3.74 -22.39
N ILE A 200 1.62 2.76 -21.97
CA ILE A 200 2.06 1.39 -21.76
C ILE A 200 1.35 0.44 -22.73
N LYS A 201 2.05 -0.64 -23.11
CA LYS A 201 1.52 -1.65 -24.04
C LYS A 201 0.92 -2.86 -23.32
N GLU A 202 1.33 -3.11 -22.10
CA GLU A 202 0.88 -4.23 -21.28
C GLU A 202 0.83 -3.84 -19.81
N ALA A 203 -0.03 -4.51 -19.06
CA ALA A 203 -0.16 -4.39 -17.61
C ALA A 203 -0.57 -5.75 -17.01
N SER A 204 -0.33 -5.93 -15.72
CA SER A 204 -0.46 -7.22 -15.04
C SER A 204 -1.16 -7.12 -13.68
N ALA A 205 -1.50 -8.27 -13.10
CA ALA A 205 -2.07 -8.39 -11.77
C ALA A 205 -1.31 -7.55 -10.73
N GLY A 206 -2.02 -6.68 -10.00
CA GLY A 206 -1.44 -5.74 -9.04
C GLY A 206 -1.35 -4.30 -9.57
N ASP A 207 -1.31 -4.10 -10.89
CA ASP A 207 -1.16 -2.78 -11.49
C ASP A 207 -2.45 -1.94 -11.40
N VAL A 208 -2.25 -0.62 -11.28
CA VAL A 208 -3.30 0.39 -11.43
C VAL A 208 -3.01 1.22 -12.67
N ILE A 209 -3.93 1.19 -13.62
CA ILE A 209 -3.77 1.83 -14.94
C ILE A 209 -4.97 2.71 -15.25
N ALA A 210 -4.83 3.62 -16.21
CA ALA A 210 -5.96 4.34 -16.80
C ALA A 210 -6.19 3.87 -18.25
N LEU A 211 -7.43 3.48 -18.52
CA LEU A 211 -7.91 3.04 -19.83
C LEU A 211 -8.56 4.21 -20.55
N VAL A 212 -8.11 4.50 -21.77
CA VAL A 212 -8.58 5.66 -22.52
C VAL A 212 -9.71 5.26 -23.47
N GLY A 213 -10.83 5.99 -23.41
CA GLY A 213 -11.88 5.92 -24.43
C GLY A 213 -12.84 4.74 -24.32
N LEU A 214 -12.95 4.11 -23.15
CA LEU A 214 -14.04 3.17 -22.88
C LEU A 214 -15.39 3.91 -22.90
N LYS A 215 -16.41 3.29 -23.50
CA LYS A 215 -17.71 3.91 -23.75
C LYS A 215 -18.77 3.42 -22.77
N ASN A 216 -18.73 2.13 -22.43
CA ASN A 216 -19.81 1.46 -21.68
C ASN A 216 -19.37 1.03 -20.27
N THR A 217 -18.16 1.41 -19.86
CA THR A 217 -17.60 1.10 -18.54
C THR A 217 -17.81 2.27 -17.58
N THR A 218 -18.38 1.99 -16.41
CA THR A 218 -18.58 2.95 -15.31
C THR A 218 -17.82 2.54 -14.04
N THR A 219 -17.75 3.42 -13.05
CA THR A 219 -17.22 3.06 -11.73
C THR A 219 -18.01 1.89 -11.13
N GLY A 220 -17.30 0.88 -10.63
CA GLY A 220 -17.84 -0.37 -10.10
C GLY A 220 -17.86 -1.52 -11.11
N ASP A 221 -17.55 -1.27 -12.39
CA ASP A 221 -17.61 -2.31 -13.41
C ASP A 221 -16.39 -3.24 -13.38
N THR A 222 -16.64 -4.54 -13.50
CA THR A 222 -15.61 -5.55 -13.77
C THR A 222 -15.33 -5.64 -15.27
N LEU A 223 -14.06 -5.79 -15.65
CA LEU A 223 -13.66 -6.19 -17.00
C LEU A 223 -12.81 -7.46 -16.91
N SER A 224 -13.11 -8.43 -17.78
CA SER A 224 -12.49 -9.76 -17.83
C SER A 224 -12.28 -10.26 -19.24
#